data_AF-A0A9E1S7K9-F1
#
_entry.id   AF-A0A9E1S7K9-F1
#
_cell.length_a   1.000
_cell.length_b   1.000
_cell.length_c   1.000
_cell.angle_alpha   90.00
_cell.angle_beta   90.00
_cell.angle_gamma   90.00
#
_symmetry.space_group_name_H-M   'P 1'
#
loop_
_entity.id
_entity.type
_entity.pdbx_description
1 polymer ?
#
loop_
_entity_poly.entity_id
_entity_poly.type
_entity_poly.pdbx_seq_one_letter_code
_entity_poly.pdbx_strand_id
1 'polypeptide(L)'
;MPRFDRPRASTIGTPVYHRRRRDWKDDRDLIEEVAASVNKLDGPYEYYDKGVFAFREKVKGYREVGYENNKNVFYLGIWLREKLSEMSRNQASYDLRVHTIPFPEDLEPAILKIENKTFNPAQNKSETLSLDTLFPDPHLRSFARERMQMLHHGDLIAYLSSLVLKEKESLLSNSASIMDLIHICEYKLSALKLEIRKRYSVGETDLWIPSLSLGVEIRNTWENSDEISLIQTLSDTNFRLQSRHLVVVVPDDISDESFELLRAIERRQVIENLSIIRVGDFSEYVSKIQESEKVRS
;
A
#
# COMPACT_ATOMS: atom_id res chain seq x y z
N MET A 1 -28.70 6.86 30.43
CA MET A 1 -27.35 6.56 29.93
C MET A 1 -26.47 7.79 30.11
N PRO A 2 -25.27 7.71 30.70
CA PRO A 2 -24.35 8.85 30.72
C PRO A 2 -23.86 9.12 29.28
N ARG A 3 -23.90 10.38 28.84
CA ARG A 3 -23.38 10.79 27.52
C ARG A 3 -21.88 10.54 27.47
N PHE A 4 -21.44 9.72 26.51
CA PHE A 4 -20.04 9.50 26.19
C PHE A 4 -19.55 10.70 25.37
N ASP A 5 -18.61 11.48 25.92
CA ASP A 5 -17.98 12.57 25.18
C ASP A 5 -16.96 12.00 24.19
N ARG A 6 -17.28 12.17 22.90
CA ARG A 6 -16.56 11.58 21.77
C ARG A 6 -15.32 12.42 21.44
N PRO A 7 -14.15 11.81 21.20
CA PRO A 7 -12.94 12.55 20.83
C PRO A 7 -13.12 13.32 19.51
N ARG A 8 -12.51 14.51 19.43
CA ARG A 8 -12.32 15.26 18.20
C ARG A 8 -10.98 14.82 17.59
N ALA A 9 -11.00 14.50 16.29
CA ALA A 9 -9.84 14.05 15.53
C ALA A 9 -8.64 14.99 15.76
N SER A 10 -7.56 14.44 16.32
CA SER A 10 -6.29 15.16 16.45
C SER A 10 -5.30 14.56 15.48
N THR A 11 -4.76 15.42 14.62
CA THR A 11 -3.91 15.09 13.48
C THR A 11 -2.50 14.72 13.94
N ILE A 12 -2.26 13.58 14.58
CA ILE A 12 -0.89 13.08 14.79
C ILE A 12 -0.86 11.56 14.70
N GLY A 13 -0.08 11.06 13.72
CA GLY A 13 0.48 9.72 13.72
C GLY A 13 0.32 8.97 12.40
N THR A 14 1.19 9.24 11.42
CA THR A 14 1.31 8.40 10.21
C THR A 14 1.79 7.00 10.61
N PRO A 15 1.02 5.92 10.40
CA PRO A 15 1.46 4.58 10.74
C PRO A 15 2.56 4.09 9.77
N VAL A 16 3.59 3.45 10.33
CA VAL A 16 4.75 2.86 9.62
C VAL A 16 4.37 1.66 8.72
N TYR A 17 3.10 1.27 8.67
CA TYR A 17 2.61 0.10 7.91
C TYR A 17 1.90 0.43 6.60
N HIS A 18 2.04 1.64 6.06
CA HIS A 18 1.82 1.80 4.63
C HIS A 18 2.90 0.99 3.91
N ARG A 19 2.56 -0.22 3.42
CA ARG A 19 3.34 -0.87 2.36
C ARG A 19 3.57 0.20 1.31
N ARG A 20 4.83 0.59 1.09
CA ARG A 20 5.17 1.76 0.24
C ARG A 20 4.61 1.50 -1.15
N ARG A 21 3.41 2.04 -1.40
CA ARG A 21 2.85 2.14 -2.74
C ARG A 21 3.78 3.08 -3.48
N ARG A 22 4.24 2.68 -4.66
CA ARG A 22 5.07 3.55 -5.48
C ARG A 22 4.24 4.80 -5.79
N ASP A 23 4.59 5.90 -5.14
CA ASP A 23 4.01 7.20 -5.47
C ASP A 23 4.66 7.63 -6.78
N TRP A 24 3.86 8.06 -7.77
CA TRP A 24 4.41 8.61 -9.01
C TRP A 24 5.31 9.83 -8.73
N LYS A 25 5.11 10.48 -7.57
CA LYS A 25 5.99 11.53 -7.04
C LYS A 25 7.41 11.03 -6.79
N ASP A 26 7.63 9.77 -6.42
CA ASP A 26 8.98 9.21 -6.25
C ASP A 26 9.77 9.24 -7.58
N ASP A 27 9.10 9.01 -8.73
CA ASP A 27 9.74 9.11 -10.05
C ASP A 27 9.88 10.55 -10.50
N ARG A 28 8.87 11.39 -10.27
CA ARG A 28 8.95 12.84 -10.52
C ARG A 28 10.14 13.44 -9.78
N ASP A 29 10.24 13.22 -8.47
CA ASP A 29 11.23 13.84 -7.60
C ASP A 29 12.64 13.40 -8.01
N LEU A 30 12.82 12.12 -8.35
CA LEU A 30 14.08 11.62 -8.91
C LEU A 30 14.44 12.30 -10.24
N ILE A 31 13.50 12.38 -11.17
CA ILE A 31 13.73 13.01 -12.48
C ILE A 31 14.04 14.50 -12.32
N GLU A 32 13.33 15.19 -11.44
CA GLU A 32 13.52 16.62 -11.15
C GLU A 32 14.85 16.90 -10.42
N GLU A 33 15.29 16.02 -9.51
CA GLU A 33 16.60 16.12 -8.85
C GLU A 33 17.76 15.98 -9.86
N VAL A 34 17.66 15.00 -10.76
CA VAL A 34 18.62 14.83 -11.85
C VAL A 34 18.56 16.03 -12.80
N ALA A 35 17.37 16.51 -13.16
CA ALA A 35 17.19 17.69 -13.99
C ALA A 35 17.77 18.96 -13.36
N ALA A 36 17.64 19.13 -12.05
CA ALA A 36 18.25 20.25 -11.34
C ALA A 36 19.78 20.20 -11.42
N SER A 37 20.37 19.01 -11.28
CA SER A 37 21.82 18.80 -11.43
C SER A 37 22.29 19.06 -12.87
N VAL A 38 21.53 18.59 -13.86
CA VAL A 38 21.83 18.76 -15.29
C VAL A 38 21.70 20.21 -15.75
N ASN A 39 20.76 20.99 -15.18
CA ASN A 39 20.52 22.38 -15.59
C ASN A 39 21.42 23.41 -14.90
N LYS A 40 22.31 22.98 -13.99
CA LYS A 40 23.21 23.89 -13.29
C LYS A 40 24.29 24.41 -14.25
N LEU A 41 24.41 25.75 -14.38
CA LEU A 41 25.33 26.41 -15.33
C LEU A 41 26.80 26.06 -15.08
N ASP A 42 27.23 25.99 -13.82
CA ASP A 42 28.58 25.54 -13.41
C ASP A 42 28.56 24.07 -12.97
N GLY A 43 27.70 23.26 -13.58
CA GLY A 43 27.54 21.84 -13.29
C GLY A 43 28.53 20.97 -14.05
N PRO A 44 28.62 19.68 -13.69
CA PRO A 44 29.49 18.73 -14.39
C PRO A 44 28.92 18.30 -15.75
N TYR A 45 27.69 18.70 -16.09
CA TYR A 45 27.01 18.37 -17.35
C TYR A 45 27.28 19.44 -18.42
N GLU A 46 27.81 19.04 -19.56
CA GLU A 46 28.07 19.93 -20.68
C GLU A 46 26.76 20.39 -21.33
N TYR A 47 26.56 21.71 -21.43
CA TYR A 47 25.29 22.29 -21.87
C TYR A 47 24.91 21.91 -23.31
N TYR A 48 25.92 21.76 -24.18
CA TYR A 48 25.74 21.45 -25.61
C TYR A 48 25.87 19.97 -25.94
N ASP A 49 26.11 19.12 -24.94
CA ASP A 49 26.07 17.68 -25.16
C ASP A 49 24.67 17.26 -25.63
N LYS A 50 24.61 16.46 -26.68
CA LYS A 50 23.36 16.08 -27.33
C LYS A 50 22.49 15.21 -26.43
N GLY A 51 23.09 14.34 -25.61
CA GLY A 51 22.36 13.51 -24.66
C GLY A 51 21.80 14.33 -23.50
N VAL A 52 22.57 15.29 -22.99
CA VAL A 52 22.12 16.28 -22.00
C VAL A 52 20.95 17.10 -22.54
N PHE A 53 21.05 17.58 -23.78
CA PHE A 53 19.95 18.31 -24.42
C PHE A 53 18.69 17.45 -24.57
N ALA A 54 18.83 16.21 -25.06
CA ALA A 54 17.71 15.28 -25.20
C ALA A 54 17.00 15.00 -23.88
N PHE A 55 17.76 14.84 -22.79
CA PHE A 55 17.21 14.67 -21.44
C PHE A 55 16.41 15.91 -21.00
N ARG A 56 16.96 17.11 -21.18
CA ARG A 56 16.28 18.36 -20.82
C ARG A 56 14.96 18.53 -21.57
N GLU A 57 14.94 18.27 -22.87
CA GLU A 57 13.72 18.35 -23.68
C GLU A 57 12.66 17.33 -23.23
N LYS A 58 13.06 16.10 -22.86
CA LYS A 58 12.13 15.12 -22.30
C LYS A 58 11.52 15.56 -20.98
N VAL A 59 12.34 16.06 -20.05
CA VAL A 59 11.86 16.57 -18.76
C VAL A 59 10.92 17.76 -18.96
N LYS A 60 11.25 18.68 -19.88
CA LYS A 60 10.37 19.78 -20.25
C LYS A 60 9.01 19.27 -20.76
N GLY A 61 9.00 18.28 -21.63
CA GLY A 61 7.77 17.64 -22.10
C GLY A 61 6.94 17.01 -20.98
N TYR A 62 7.57 16.38 -19.98
CA TYR A 62 6.85 15.84 -18.83
C TYR A 62 6.26 16.91 -17.91
N ARG A 63 6.95 18.05 -17.74
CA ARG A 63 6.41 19.20 -17.00
C ARG A 63 5.17 19.80 -17.67
N GLU A 64 5.11 19.77 -19.00
CA GLU A 64 3.97 20.27 -19.78
C GLU A 64 2.77 19.30 -19.76
N VAL A 65 3.02 18.00 -19.90
CA VAL A 65 1.96 16.97 -20.00
C VAL A 65 1.51 16.46 -18.62
N GLY A 66 2.35 16.57 -17.60
CA GLY A 66 2.16 15.99 -16.28
C GLY A 66 2.85 14.64 -16.10
N TYR A 67 3.25 14.38 -14.86
CA TYR A 67 3.98 13.16 -14.45
C TYR A 67 3.05 12.02 -14.04
N GLU A 68 1.86 12.34 -13.54
CA GLU A 68 0.88 11.37 -13.09
C GLU A 68 0.37 10.52 -14.26
N ASN A 69 0.32 9.20 -14.06
CA ASN A 69 -0.10 8.21 -15.08
C ASN A 69 0.72 8.19 -16.39
N ASN A 70 1.87 8.87 -16.43
CA ASN A 70 2.74 8.88 -17.61
C ASN A 70 3.67 7.66 -17.62
N LYS A 71 3.45 6.72 -18.55
CA LYS A 71 4.26 5.50 -18.67
C LYS A 71 5.74 5.79 -18.97
N ASN A 72 6.04 6.84 -19.71
CA ASN A 72 7.43 7.19 -20.03
C ASN A 72 8.17 7.72 -18.81
N VAL A 73 7.48 8.45 -17.92
CA VAL A 73 8.02 8.86 -16.61
C VAL A 73 8.38 7.65 -15.76
N PHE A 74 7.55 6.61 -15.76
CA PHE A 74 7.85 5.36 -15.07
C PHE A 74 9.14 4.71 -15.59
N TYR A 75 9.22 4.45 -16.89
CA TYR A 75 10.36 3.74 -17.46
C TYR A 75 11.65 4.57 -17.40
N LEU A 76 11.56 5.89 -17.56
CA LEU A 76 12.70 6.78 -17.33
C LEU A 76 13.15 6.75 -15.86
N GLY A 77 12.22 6.73 -14.91
CA GLY A 77 12.51 6.58 -13.49
C GLY A 77 13.25 5.26 -13.18
N ILE A 78 12.83 4.14 -13.77
CA ILE A 78 13.58 2.87 -13.66
C ILE A 78 14.99 3.02 -14.26
N TRP A 79 15.10 3.59 -15.46
CA TRP A 79 16.39 3.77 -16.14
C TRP A 79 17.37 4.58 -15.30
N LEU A 80 16.91 5.70 -14.71
CA LEU A 80 17.73 6.53 -13.83
C LEU A 80 18.17 5.76 -12.58
N ARG A 81 17.28 5.00 -11.93
CA ARG A 81 17.64 4.16 -10.78
C ARG A 81 18.67 3.09 -11.16
N GLU A 82 18.55 2.46 -12.33
CA GLU A 82 19.55 1.51 -12.83
C GLU A 82 20.93 2.19 -12.96
N LYS A 83 20.98 3.39 -13.55
CA LYS A 83 22.22 4.16 -13.72
C LYS A 83 22.84 4.57 -12.40
N LEU A 84 22.05 5.08 -11.46
CA LEU A 84 22.52 5.41 -10.12
C LEU A 84 23.03 4.18 -9.36
N SER A 85 22.37 3.03 -9.53
CA SER A 85 22.79 1.76 -8.93
C SER A 85 24.08 1.21 -9.56
N GLU A 86 24.27 1.40 -10.88
CA GLU A 86 25.54 1.11 -11.55
C GLU A 86 26.67 2.00 -11.00
N MET A 87 26.42 3.30 -10.83
CA MET A 87 27.40 4.23 -10.24
C MET A 87 27.76 3.82 -8.81
N SER A 88 26.77 3.51 -7.97
CA SER A 88 26.96 3.03 -6.59
C SER A 88 27.75 1.71 -6.50
N ARG A 89 27.62 0.83 -7.49
CA ARG A 89 28.42 -0.42 -7.54
C ARG A 89 29.87 -0.18 -7.95
N ASN A 90 30.09 0.79 -8.83
CA ASN A 90 31.42 1.07 -9.38
C ASN A 90 32.22 2.08 -8.53
N GLN A 91 31.55 2.80 -7.61
CA GLN A 91 32.14 3.83 -6.76
C GLN A 91 31.60 3.69 -5.34
N ALA A 92 32.46 3.79 -4.32
CA ALA A 92 32.04 3.69 -2.91
C ALA A 92 31.04 4.78 -2.49
N SER A 93 31.01 5.91 -3.21
CA SER A 93 30.04 7.00 -3.06
C SER A 93 29.96 7.77 -4.39
N TYR A 94 28.79 8.30 -4.73
CA TYR A 94 28.60 9.18 -5.87
C TYR A 94 27.89 10.47 -5.46
N ASP A 95 28.15 11.54 -6.22
CA ASP A 95 27.51 12.85 -6.08
C ASP A 95 27.25 13.39 -7.50
N LEU A 96 25.98 13.63 -7.85
CA LEU A 96 25.57 14.09 -9.18
C LEU A 96 26.07 15.50 -9.53
N ARG A 97 26.63 16.22 -8.56
CA ARG A 97 27.31 17.50 -8.76
C ARG A 97 28.74 17.34 -9.26
N VAL A 98 29.28 16.13 -9.22
CA VAL A 98 30.67 15.80 -9.62
C VAL A 98 30.70 14.66 -10.64
N HIS A 99 29.82 13.66 -10.47
CA HIS A 99 29.76 12.45 -11.26
C HIS A 99 28.55 12.50 -12.18
N THR A 100 28.77 12.45 -13.49
CA THR A 100 27.71 12.57 -14.47
C THR A 100 27.07 11.23 -14.80
N ILE A 101 25.76 11.26 -15.07
CA ILE A 101 25.07 10.17 -15.74
C ILE A 101 25.27 10.37 -17.26
N PRO A 102 25.82 9.40 -18.00
CA PRO A 102 25.94 9.50 -19.44
C PRO A 102 24.55 9.30 -20.07
N PHE A 103 23.97 10.39 -20.61
CA PHE A 103 22.71 10.33 -21.33
C PHE A 103 22.93 9.95 -22.80
N PRO A 104 22.11 9.06 -23.35
CA PRO A 104 22.14 8.77 -24.78
C PRO A 104 21.59 9.96 -25.59
N GLU A 105 22.08 10.15 -26.82
CA GLU A 105 21.57 11.19 -27.73
C GLU A 105 20.07 10.99 -28.06
N ASP A 106 19.59 9.74 -27.96
CA ASP A 106 18.18 9.39 -28.03
C ASP A 106 17.78 8.55 -26.81
N LEU A 107 16.90 9.11 -25.98
CA LEU A 107 16.39 8.46 -24.78
C LEU A 107 15.26 7.46 -25.08
N GLU A 108 14.60 7.54 -26.23
CA GLU A 108 13.47 6.65 -26.52
C GLU A 108 13.87 5.18 -26.66
N PRO A 109 14.95 4.83 -27.37
CA PRO A 109 15.45 3.45 -27.40
C PRO A 109 15.81 2.92 -26.02
N ALA A 110 16.30 3.79 -25.11
CA ALA A 110 16.64 3.41 -23.74
C ALA A 110 15.37 3.13 -22.92
N ILE A 111 14.36 3.99 -23.02
CA ILE A 111 13.04 3.84 -22.38
C ILE A 111 12.34 2.59 -22.91
N LEU A 112 12.28 2.40 -24.23
CA LEU A 112 11.71 1.22 -24.88
C LEU A 112 12.44 -0.06 -24.48
N LYS A 113 13.77 -0.02 -24.29
CA LYS A 113 14.52 -1.18 -23.81
C LYS A 113 14.13 -1.55 -22.38
N ILE A 114 13.91 -0.57 -21.50
CA ILE A 114 13.41 -0.82 -20.13
C ILE A 114 11.98 -1.35 -20.18
N GLU A 115 11.12 -0.76 -21.00
CA GLU A 115 9.76 -1.24 -21.21
C GLU A 115 9.76 -2.70 -21.67
N ASN A 116 10.52 -3.04 -22.70
CA ASN A 116 10.64 -4.39 -23.22
C ASN A 116 11.28 -5.37 -22.22
N LYS A 117 12.28 -4.95 -21.42
CA LYS A 117 12.81 -5.76 -20.31
C LYS A 117 11.74 -6.05 -19.25
N THR A 118 10.87 -5.07 -18.99
CA THR A 118 9.79 -5.17 -18.00
C THR A 118 8.69 -6.11 -18.48
N PHE A 119 8.42 -6.16 -19.79
CA PHE A 119 7.42 -7.06 -20.37
C PHE A 119 7.95 -8.44 -20.78
N ASN A 120 9.23 -8.57 -21.15
CA ASN A 120 9.87 -9.81 -21.59
C ASN A 120 11.19 -10.05 -20.83
N PRO A 121 11.13 -10.51 -19.57
CA PRO A 121 12.32 -10.79 -18.75
C PRO A 121 13.20 -11.95 -19.28
N ALA A 122 12.71 -12.73 -20.26
CA ALA A 122 13.33 -13.98 -20.71
C ALA A 122 14.63 -13.84 -21.53
N GLN A 123 15.11 -12.62 -21.85
CA GLN A 123 16.27 -12.44 -22.74
C GLN A 123 17.61 -12.12 -22.06
N ASN A 124 17.68 -12.00 -20.72
CA ASN A 124 18.97 -11.77 -20.05
C ASN A 124 19.31 -12.89 -19.08
N LYS A 125 20.28 -13.72 -19.50
CA LYS A 125 21.00 -14.77 -18.78
C LYS A 125 20.15 -15.93 -18.26
N SER A 126 20.33 -17.08 -18.91
CA SER A 126 20.05 -18.41 -18.39
C SER A 126 20.99 -18.73 -17.21
N GLU A 127 20.82 -18.06 -16.08
CA GLU A 127 21.09 -18.73 -14.82
C GLU A 127 19.85 -19.61 -14.58
N THR A 128 20.04 -20.92 -14.59
CA THR A 128 18.99 -21.87 -14.20
C THR A 128 18.62 -21.59 -12.76
N LEU A 129 17.61 -20.72 -12.58
CA LEU A 129 16.99 -20.40 -11.30
C LEU A 129 16.52 -21.71 -10.67
N SER A 130 17.23 -22.15 -9.64
CA SER A 130 16.85 -23.34 -8.88
C SER A 130 15.94 -22.93 -7.72
N LEU A 131 15.01 -23.82 -7.35
CA LEU A 131 14.16 -23.64 -6.16
C LEU A 131 15.00 -23.45 -4.88
N ASP A 132 16.18 -24.06 -4.83
CA ASP A 132 17.09 -23.98 -3.68
C ASP A 132 17.70 -22.58 -3.54
N THR A 133 17.95 -21.90 -4.66
CA THR A 133 18.41 -20.51 -4.70
C THR A 133 17.29 -19.52 -4.34
N LEU A 134 16.07 -19.78 -4.82
CA LEU A 134 14.93 -18.89 -4.63
C LEU A 134 14.28 -18.99 -3.24
N PHE A 135 14.29 -20.18 -2.65
CA PHE A 135 13.68 -20.45 -1.34
C PHE A 135 14.69 -21.15 -0.42
N PRO A 136 15.59 -20.39 0.24
CA PRO A 136 16.64 -20.95 1.09
C PRO A 136 16.09 -21.71 2.31
N ASP A 137 14.92 -21.34 2.80
CA ASP A 137 14.21 -22.05 3.87
C ASP A 137 13.67 -23.41 3.37
N PRO A 138 14.05 -24.55 3.98
CA PRO A 138 13.59 -25.88 3.57
C PRO A 138 12.08 -26.10 3.63
N HIS A 139 11.39 -25.54 4.64
CA HIS A 139 9.94 -25.67 4.81
C HIS A 139 9.18 -24.84 3.78
N LEU A 140 9.65 -23.61 3.54
CA LEU A 140 9.08 -22.75 2.50
C LEU A 140 9.31 -23.36 1.11
N ARG A 141 10.50 -23.94 0.89
CA ARG A 141 10.85 -24.62 -0.37
C ARG A 141 10.00 -25.85 -0.63
N SER A 142 9.75 -26.68 0.40
CA SER A 142 8.86 -27.84 0.25
C SER A 142 7.44 -27.41 -0.11
N PHE A 143 6.95 -26.35 0.54
CA PHE A 143 5.63 -25.80 0.26
C PHE A 143 5.54 -25.21 -1.15
N ALA A 144 6.55 -24.44 -1.58
CA ALA A 144 6.64 -23.90 -2.92
C ALA A 144 6.68 -25.02 -3.98
N ARG A 145 7.44 -26.09 -3.73
CA ARG A 145 7.56 -27.25 -4.63
C ARG A 145 6.23 -27.98 -4.79
N GLU A 146 5.52 -28.24 -3.69
CA GLU A 146 4.20 -28.87 -3.71
C GLU A 146 3.19 -28.02 -4.50
N ARG A 147 3.12 -26.73 -4.21
CA ARG A 147 2.21 -25.78 -4.87
C ARG A 147 2.52 -25.63 -6.36
N MET A 148 3.80 -25.53 -6.72
CA MET A 148 4.27 -25.46 -8.11
C MET A 148 3.86 -26.73 -8.87
N GLN A 149 4.02 -27.91 -8.26
CA GLN A 149 3.64 -29.17 -8.88
C GLN A 149 2.13 -29.28 -9.10
N MET A 150 1.33 -28.92 -8.08
CA MET A 150 -0.12 -29.05 -8.12
C MET A 150 -0.80 -28.06 -9.07
N LEU A 151 -0.33 -26.82 -9.13
CA LEU A 151 -1.01 -25.75 -9.88
C LEU A 151 -0.39 -25.43 -11.22
N HIS A 152 0.90 -25.69 -11.37
CA HIS A 152 1.67 -25.29 -12.53
C HIS A 152 2.48 -26.46 -13.11
N HIS A 153 2.16 -27.71 -12.75
CA HIS A 153 2.76 -28.93 -13.30
C HIS A 153 4.29 -28.97 -13.21
N GLY A 154 4.85 -28.29 -12.20
CA GLY A 154 6.30 -28.23 -12.00
C GLY A 154 7.00 -27.06 -12.70
N ASP A 155 6.26 -26.19 -13.39
CA ASP A 155 6.80 -25.00 -14.04
C ASP A 155 7.04 -23.87 -13.03
N LEU A 156 8.31 -23.62 -12.72
CA LEU A 156 8.76 -22.58 -11.81
C LEU A 156 8.45 -21.16 -12.31
N ILE A 157 8.57 -20.91 -13.61
CA ILE A 157 8.31 -19.58 -14.18
C ILE A 157 6.81 -19.29 -14.11
N ALA A 158 5.96 -20.26 -14.44
CA ALA A 158 4.52 -20.12 -14.32
C ALA A 158 4.07 -19.93 -12.86
N TYR A 159 4.72 -20.62 -11.91
CA TYR A 159 4.46 -20.44 -10.48
C TYR A 159 4.90 -19.07 -9.96
N LEU A 160 6.09 -18.59 -10.34
CA LEU A 160 6.53 -17.24 -9.96
C LEU A 160 5.64 -16.16 -10.59
N SER A 161 5.27 -16.32 -11.86
CA SER A 161 4.33 -15.43 -12.53
C SER A 161 2.98 -15.41 -11.83
N SER A 162 2.45 -16.55 -11.39
CA SER A 162 1.18 -16.60 -10.65
C SER A 162 1.28 -16.00 -9.26
N LEU A 163 2.42 -16.14 -8.57
CA LEU A 163 2.67 -15.45 -7.30
C LEU A 163 2.70 -13.93 -7.48
N VAL A 164 3.42 -13.43 -8.49
CA VAL A 164 3.52 -12.00 -8.79
C VAL A 164 2.19 -11.43 -9.29
N LEU A 165 1.43 -12.19 -10.09
CA LEU A 165 0.07 -11.82 -10.50
C LEU A 165 -0.86 -11.75 -9.30
N LYS A 166 -0.80 -12.73 -8.40
CA LYS A 166 -1.58 -12.72 -7.16
C LYS A 166 -1.18 -11.58 -6.23
N GLU A 167 0.11 -11.24 -6.19
CA GLU A 167 0.62 -10.07 -5.46
C GLU A 167 0.15 -8.76 -6.11
N LYS A 168 0.20 -8.66 -7.45
CA LYS A 168 -0.31 -7.52 -8.21
C LYS A 168 -1.81 -7.34 -8.02
N GLU A 169 -2.59 -8.41 -8.13
CA GLU A 169 -4.04 -8.40 -7.88
C GLU A 169 -4.33 -8.04 -6.43
N SER A 170 -3.55 -8.54 -5.47
CA SER A 170 -3.63 -8.09 -4.08
C SER A 170 -3.39 -6.59 -4.02
N LEU A 171 -2.25 -6.08 -4.49
CA LEU A 171 -1.88 -4.66 -4.44
C LEU A 171 -2.84 -3.71 -5.16
N LEU A 172 -3.48 -4.17 -6.24
CA LEU A 172 -4.41 -3.39 -7.05
C LEU A 172 -5.88 -3.54 -6.62
N SER A 173 -6.20 -4.53 -5.78
CA SER A 173 -7.56 -4.72 -5.30
C SER A 173 -7.78 -4.05 -3.95
N ASN A 174 -9.01 -3.59 -3.76
CA ASN A 174 -9.54 -3.08 -2.50
C ASN A 174 -9.28 -4.04 -1.32
N SER A 175 -9.19 -5.35 -1.56
CA SER A 175 -8.95 -6.33 -0.49
C SER A 175 -7.54 -6.29 0.12
N ALA A 176 -6.50 -5.80 -0.56
CA ALA A 176 -5.21 -5.57 0.11
C ALA A 176 -5.26 -4.42 1.11
N SER A 177 -6.00 -3.33 0.82
CA SER A 177 -6.18 -2.28 1.82
C SER A 177 -7.06 -2.75 2.97
N ILE A 178 -8.07 -3.60 2.75
CA ILE A 178 -8.86 -4.21 3.83
C ILE A 178 -7.98 -5.13 4.69
N MET A 179 -7.19 -6.03 4.09
CA MET A 179 -6.33 -6.94 4.86
C MET A 179 -5.22 -6.20 5.61
N ASP A 180 -4.63 -5.17 5.02
CA ASP A 180 -3.67 -4.32 5.71
C ASP A 180 -4.34 -3.56 6.88
N LEU A 181 -5.55 -3.05 6.69
CA LEU A 181 -6.34 -2.44 7.78
C LEU A 181 -6.69 -3.43 8.88
N ILE A 182 -7.07 -4.67 8.53
CA ILE A 182 -7.28 -5.77 9.48
C ILE A 182 -6.01 -5.98 10.31
N HIS A 183 -4.86 -6.12 9.68
CA HIS A 183 -3.59 -6.31 10.39
C HIS A 183 -3.22 -5.11 11.27
N ILE A 184 -3.49 -3.87 10.83
CA ILE A 184 -3.27 -2.66 11.64
C ILE A 184 -4.16 -2.69 12.89
N CYS A 185 -5.45 -2.98 12.72
CA CYS A 185 -6.41 -3.10 13.81
C CYS A 185 -5.98 -4.20 14.80
N GLU A 186 -5.57 -5.36 14.29
CA GLU A 186 -5.08 -6.47 15.12
C GLU A 186 -3.84 -6.11 15.91
N TYR A 187 -2.87 -5.44 15.28
CA TYR A 187 -1.68 -4.96 15.96
C TYR A 187 -2.03 -3.98 17.08
N LYS A 188 -2.91 -3.00 16.81
CA LYS A 188 -3.38 -2.02 17.79
C LYS A 188 -4.08 -2.69 18.99
N LEU A 189 -4.92 -3.69 18.73
CA LEU A 189 -5.61 -4.47 19.77
C LEU A 189 -4.65 -5.36 20.58
N SER A 190 -3.68 -5.99 19.91
CA SER A 190 -2.64 -6.80 20.55
C SER A 190 -1.73 -5.97 21.45
N ALA A 191 -1.38 -4.75 21.05
CA ALA A 191 -0.64 -3.80 21.89
C ALA A 191 -1.40 -3.45 23.18
N LEU A 192 -2.75 -3.47 23.14
CA LEU A 192 -3.63 -3.30 24.30
C LEU A 192 -3.89 -4.60 25.07
N LYS A 193 -3.19 -5.70 24.71
CA LYS A 193 -3.32 -7.04 25.29
C LYS A 193 -4.74 -7.61 25.22
N LEU A 194 -5.48 -7.28 24.15
CA LEU A 194 -6.81 -7.81 23.91
C LEU A 194 -6.76 -9.07 23.07
N GLU A 195 -7.47 -10.11 23.49
CA GLU A 195 -7.64 -11.33 22.71
C GLU A 195 -8.64 -11.09 21.57
N ILE A 196 -8.23 -11.43 20.35
CA ILE A 196 -9.02 -11.25 19.14
C ILE A 196 -9.50 -12.62 18.67
N ARG A 197 -10.81 -12.76 18.44
CA ARG A 197 -11.38 -13.92 17.78
C ARG A 197 -11.73 -13.57 16.35
N LYS A 198 -11.03 -14.21 15.41
CA LYS A 198 -11.36 -14.15 13.98
C LYS A 198 -12.40 -15.23 13.70
N ARG A 199 -13.63 -14.85 13.41
CA ARG A 199 -14.64 -15.76 12.87
C ARG A 199 -15.10 -15.20 11.54
N TYR A 200 -14.67 -15.82 10.45
CA TYR A 200 -15.12 -15.48 9.11
C TYR A 200 -16.52 -16.05 8.84
N SER A 201 -17.47 -15.70 9.71
CA SER A 201 -18.89 -16.03 9.56
C SER A 201 -19.54 -14.98 8.68
N VAL A 202 -20.30 -15.41 7.67
CA VAL A 202 -21.09 -14.49 6.85
C VAL A 202 -22.09 -13.74 7.74
N GLY A 203 -22.09 -12.40 7.65
CA GLY A 203 -22.95 -11.52 8.43
C GLY A 203 -22.43 -11.17 9.83
N GLU A 204 -21.16 -11.46 10.14
CA GLU A 204 -20.51 -10.99 11.37
C GLU A 204 -19.37 -10.02 11.04
N THR A 205 -19.05 -9.12 11.98
CA THR A 205 -17.94 -8.17 11.84
C THR A 205 -16.59 -8.88 11.70
N ASP A 206 -15.66 -8.27 10.96
CA ASP A 206 -14.32 -8.82 10.69
C ASP A 206 -13.55 -9.28 11.94
N LEU A 207 -13.56 -8.48 13.02
CA LEU A 207 -12.89 -8.82 14.28
C LEU A 207 -13.86 -8.78 15.46
N TRP A 208 -13.75 -9.78 16.33
CA TRP A 208 -14.51 -9.84 17.59
C TRP A 208 -13.56 -9.82 18.79
N ILE A 209 -13.84 -8.94 19.76
CA ILE A 209 -13.09 -8.81 21.01
C ILE A 209 -14.02 -9.19 22.17
N PRO A 210 -13.96 -10.44 22.65
CA PRO A 210 -14.92 -10.96 23.63
C PRO A 210 -14.92 -10.20 24.96
N SER A 211 -13.73 -9.79 25.43
CA SER A 211 -13.57 -9.12 26.73
C SER A 211 -14.27 -7.77 26.82
N LEU A 212 -14.54 -7.14 25.67
CA LEU A 212 -15.23 -5.85 25.58
C LEU A 212 -16.61 -5.96 24.93
N SER A 213 -17.03 -7.17 24.52
CA SER A 213 -18.19 -7.37 23.65
C SER A 213 -18.18 -6.41 22.45
N LEU A 214 -17.02 -6.23 21.83
CA LEU A 214 -16.76 -5.26 20.77
C LEU A 214 -16.64 -5.97 19.41
N GLY A 215 -17.50 -5.58 18.46
CA GLY A 215 -17.40 -5.94 17.05
C GLY A 215 -16.73 -4.84 16.24
N VAL A 216 -15.76 -5.20 15.41
CA VAL A 216 -14.99 -4.27 14.56
C VAL A 216 -15.18 -4.68 13.10
N GLU A 217 -15.85 -3.83 12.34
CA GLU A 217 -16.02 -3.96 10.89
C GLU A 217 -15.04 -3.03 10.18
N ILE A 218 -14.40 -3.51 9.12
CA ILE A 218 -13.39 -2.74 8.40
C ILE A 218 -13.88 -2.41 7.00
N ARG A 219 -13.84 -1.13 6.64
CA ARG A 219 -14.23 -0.65 5.32
C ARG A 219 -13.13 0.22 4.75
N ASN A 220 -12.68 -0.10 3.55
CA ASN A 220 -11.61 0.63 2.87
C ASN A 220 -12.13 1.64 1.83
N THR A 221 -13.39 1.49 1.40
CA THR A 221 -14.11 2.36 0.48
C THR A 221 -15.55 2.51 0.96
N TRP A 222 -16.23 3.55 0.46
CA TRP A 222 -17.64 3.78 0.79
C TRP A 222 -18.44 4.29 -0.41
N GLU A 223 -19.47 3.53 -0.80
CA GLU A 223 -20.51 3.96 -1.73
C GLU A 223 -21.89 3.82 -1.08
N ASN A 224 -22.87 4.62 -1.50
CA ASN A 224 -24.24 4.55 -0.94
C ASN A 224 -24.91 3.18 -1.15
N SER A 225 -24.51 2.42 -2.17
CA SER A 225 -24.92 1.04 -2.43
C SER A 225 -24.51 0.07 -1.31
N ASP A 226 -23.44 0.37 -0.58
CA ASP A 226 -22.89 -0.51 0.46
C ASP A 226 -23.67 -0.44 1.77
N GLU A 227 -24.49 0.60 1.97
CA GLU A 227 -25.14 0.90 3.25
C GLU A 227 -26.00 -0.25 3.77
N ILE A 228 -26.84 -0.83 2.89
CA ILE A 228 -27.73 -1.92 3.28
C ILE A 228 -26.91 -3.12 3.77
N SER A 229 -25.84 -3.46 3.07
CA SER A 229 -24.96 -4.58 3.42
C SER A 229 -24.24 -4.37 4.76
N LEU A 230 -23.79 -3.14 5.02
CA LEU A 230 -23.13 -2.78 6.26
C LEU A 230 -24.10 -2.85 7.44
N ILE A 231 -25.29 -2.23 7.31
CA ILE A 231 -26.31 -2.25 8.36
C ILE A 231 -26.72 -3.69 8.68
N GLN A 232 -26.86 -4.55 7.67
CA GLN A 232 -27.18 -5.96 7.87
C GLN A 232 -26.09 -6.68 8.68
N THR A 233 -24.81 -6.52 8.30
CA THR A 233 -23.67 -7.13 9.01
C THR A 233 -23.60 -6.69 10.47
N LEU A 234 -23.77 -5.39 10.73
CA LEU A 234 -23.75 -4.82 12.07
C LEU A 234 -24.95 -5.30 12.92
N SER A 235 -26.14 -5.39 12.31
CA SER A 235 -27.35 -5.85 12.98
C SER A 235 -27.28 -7.34 13.32
N ASP A 236 -26.80 -8.17 12.39
CA ASP A 236 -26.60 -9.60 12.59
C ASP A 236 -25.55 -9.86 13.68
N THR A 237 -24.47 -9.09 13.70
CA THR A 237 -23.46 -9.14 14.78
C THR A 237 -24.06 -8.79 16.13
N ASN A 238 -24.85 -7.70 16.21
CA ASN A 238 -25.55 -7.31 17.42
C ASN A 238 -26.48 -8.43 17.92
N PHE A 239 -27.25 -9.03 17.02
CA PHE A 239 -28.18 -10.10 17.36
C PHE A 239 -27.48 -11.36 17.86
N ARG A 240 -26.45 -11.83 17.14
CA ARG A 240 -25.76 -13.11 17.44
C ARG A 240 -24.81 -13.03 18.61
N LEU A 241 -24.01 -11.95 18.67
CA LEU A 241 -22.92 -11.81 19.65
C LEU A 241 -23.29 -10.91 20.82
N GLN A 242 -24.49 -10.31 20.82
CA GLN A 242 -24.96 -9.37 21.84
C GLN A 242 -23.93 -8.27 22.10
N SER A 243 -23.44 -7.66 21.01
CA SER A 243 -22.35 -6.71 21.11
C SER A 243 -22.78 -5.48 21.91
N ARG A 244 -21.89 -5.01 22.80
CA ARG A 244 -22.11 -3.79 23.59
C ARG A 244 -21.60 -2.58 22.83
N HIS A 245 -20.60 -2.78 21.98
CA HIS A 245 -19.95 -1.76 21.18
C HIS A 245 -19.75 -2.29 19.77
N LEU A 246 -20.10 -1.49 18.78
CA LEU A 246 -19.77 -1.73 17.38
C LEU A 246 -18.91 -0.57 16.89
N VAL A 247 -17.91 -0.90 16.08
CA VAL A 247 -17.09 0.11 15.44
C VAL A 247 -16.84 -0.24 13.98
N VAL A 248 -17.05 0.73 13.10
CA VAL A 248 -16.59 0.67 11.71
C VAL A 248 -15.30 1.46 11.64
N VAL A 249 -14.23 0.81 11.18
CA VAL A 249 -12.91 1.41 11.01
C VAL A 249 -12.63 1.61 9.52
N VAL A 250 -12.30 2.84 9.15
CA VAL A 250 -11.90 3.23 7.80
C VAL A 250 -10.47 3.73 7.75
N PRO A 251 -9.78 3.73 6.59
CA PRO A 251 -8.42 4.25 6.51
C PRO A 251 -8.41 5.78 6.70
N ASP A 252 -7.25 6.33 7.10
CA ASP A 252 -7.11 7.77 7.34
C ASP A 252 -7.17 8.58 6.03
N ASP A 253 -6.89 7.96 4.88
CA ASP A 253 -6.86 8.57 3.55
C ASP A 253 -8.22 8.57 2.82
N ILE A 254 -9.28 8.02 3.43
CA ILE A 254 -10.64 8.16 2.90
C ILE A 254 -11.04 9.64 2.84
N SER A 255 -11.64 10.06 1.71
CA SER A 255 -12.08 11.44 1.53
C SER A 255 -13.05 11.86 2.63
N ASP A 256 -12.99 13.14 3.03
CA ASP A 256 -13.91 13.67 4.05
C ASP A 256 -15.37 13.54 3.61
N GLU A 257 -15.66 13.69 2.32
CA GLU A 257 -17.01 13.51 1.76
C GLU A 257 -17.52 12.08 1.95
N SER A 258 -16.73 11.07 1.57
CA SER A 258 -17.09 9.66 1.75
C SER A 258 -17.18 9.28 3.23
N PHE A 259 -16.31 9.82 4.06
CA PHE A 259 -16.36 9.62 5.51
C PHE A 259 -17.63 10.21 6.13
N GLU A 260 -18.02 11.43 5.72
CA GLU A 260 -19.23 12.09 6.21
C GLU A 260 -20.52 11.36 5.77
N LEU A 261 -20.54 10.82 4.55
CA LEU A 261 -21.63 9.96 4.08
C LEU A 261 -21.76 8.69 4.95
N LEU A 262 -20.64 8.02 5.24
CA LEU A 262 -20.63 6.86 6.11
C LEU A 262 -21.08 7.22 7.54
N ARG A 263 -20.56 8.33 8.10
CA ARG A 263 -20.94 8.89 9.42
C ARG A 263 -22.42 9.25 9.50
N ALA A 264 -23.12 9.46 8.39
CA ALA A 264 -24.55 9.71 8.38
C ALA A 264 -25.36 8.51 8.92
N ILE A 265 -24.86 7.29 8.81
CA ILE A 265 -25.48 6.09 9.42
C ILE A 265 -25.47 6.22 10.95
N GLU A 266 -24.32 6.57 11.52
CA GLU A 266 -24.17 6.78 12.96
C GLU A 266 -25.06 7.94 13.45
N ARG A 267 -25.14 9.04 12.69
CA ARG A 267 -25.98 10.21 13.04
C ARG A 267 -27.47 9.89 13.03
N ARG A 268 -27.92 8.99 12.14
CA ARG A 268 -29.31 8.52 12.09
C ARG A 268 -29.67 7.60 13.27
N GLN A 269 -28.69 7.14 14.04
CA GLN A 269 -28.88 6.26 15.19
C GLN A 269 -29.66 4.97 14.86
N VAL A 270 -29.49 4.46 13.63
CA VAL A 270 -30.09 3.17 13.22
C VAL A 270 -29.56 2.02 14.10
N ILE A 271 -28.31 2.15 14.56
CA ILE A 271 -27.65 1.23 15.49
C ILE A 271 -27.06 2.06 16.64
N GLU A 272 -27.63 1.91 17.84
CA GLU A 272 -27.34 2.79 18.98
C GLU A 272 -25.90 2.70 19.50
N ASN A 273 -25.30 1.51 19.42
CA ASN A 273 -23.96 1.21 19.92
C ASN A 273 -22.86 1.33 18.86
N LEU A 274 -23.14 1.96 17.72
CA LEU A 274 -22.20 2.12 16.61
C LEU A 274 -21.34 3.38 16.76
N SER A 275 -20.04 3.22 16.51
CA SER A 275 -19.12 4.33 16.22
C SER A 275 -18.44 4.12 14.87
N ILE A 276 -18.27 5.17 14.10
CA ILE A 276 -17.55 5.14 12.82
C ILE A 276 -16.36 6.08 12.94
N ILE A 277 -15.15 5.50 12.81
CA ILE A 277 -13.89 6.21 13.08
C ILE A 277 -12.84 5.87 12.03
N ARG A 278 -11.84 6.75 11.91
CA ARG A 278 -10.64 6.46 11.13
C ARG A 278 -9.68 5.60 11.94
N VAL A 279 -8.83 4.86 11.24
CA VAL A 279 -7.89 3.91 11.85
C VAL A 279 -6.92 4.61 12.79
N GLY A 280 -6.54 5.87 12.54
CA GLY A 280 -5.74 6.69 13.44
C GLY A 280 -6.29 6.73 14.86
N ASP A 281 -7.61 6.93 15.00
CA ASP A 281 -8.32 7.11 16.28
C ASP A 281 -8.64 5.78 17.00
N PHE A 282 -8.41 4.64 16.34
CA PHE A 282 -8.87 3.33 16.83
C PHE A 282 -8.30 2.94 18.20
N SER A 283 -7.01 3.17 18.45
CA SER A 283 -6.38 2.81 19.73
C SER A 283 -6.95 3.61 20.91
N GLU A 284 -7.18 4.92 20.70
CA GLU A 284 -7.74 5.79 21.72
C GLU A 284 -9.19 5.39 22.02
N TYR A 285 -9.97 5.10 20.97
CA TYR A 285 -11.34 4.63 21.10
C TYR A 285 -11.43 3.33 21.92
N VAL A 286 -10.62 2.33 21.60
CA VAL A 286 -10.62 1.05 22.34
C VAL A 286 -10.18 1.25 23.79
N SER A 287 -9.19 2.11 24.05
CA SER A 287 -8.73 2.41 25.42
C SER A 287 -9.86 3.02 26.26
N LYS A 288 -10.64 3.95 25.68
CA LYS A 288 -11.82 4.53 26.34
C LYS A 288 -12.90 3.50 26.64
N ILE A 289 -13.14 2.55 25.74
CA ILE A 289 -14.06 1.43 26.00
C ILE A 289 -13.54 0.60 27.18
N GLN A 290 -12.26 0.22 27.18
CA GLN A 290 -11.65 -0.56 28.27
C GLN A 290 -11.81 0.14 29.63
N GLU A 291 -11.61 1.45 29.69
CA GLU A 291 -11.84 2.24 30.91
C GLU A 291 -13.31 2.21 31.34
N SER A 292 -14.24 2.39 30.40
CA SER A 292 -15.67 2.39 30.69
C SER A 292 -16.21 1.04 31.19
N GLU A 293 -15.70 -0.08 30.64
CA GLU A 293 -16.11 -1.43 31.06
C GLU A 293 -15.49 -1.80 32.42
N LYS A 294 -14.28 -1.31 32.75
CA LYS A 294 -13.68 -1.45 34.08
C LYS A 294 -14.49 -0.76 35.18
N VAL A 295 -15.09 0.40 34.89
CA VAL A 295 -15.93 1.14 35.85
C VAL A 295 -17.29 0.46 36.08
N ARG A 296 -17.72 -0.40 35.13
CA ARG A 296 -19.00 -1.12 35.20
C ARG A 296 -18.88 -2.54 35.80
N SER A 297 -17.66 -3.04 35.96
CA SER A 297 -17.35 -4.35 36.55
C SER A 297 -17.21 -4.24 38.06
#